data_AF-W2Z803-F1
#
_entry.id   AF-W2Z803-F1
#
_cell.length_a   1.000
_cell.length_b   1.000
_cell.length_c   1.000
_cell.angle_alpha   90.00
_cell.angle_beta   90.00
_cell.angle_gamma   90.00
#
_symmetry.space_group_name_H-M   'P 1'
#
loop_
_entity.id
_entity.type
_entity.pdbx_description
1 polymer ?
#
loop_
_entity_poly.entity_id
_entity_poly.type
_entity_poly.pdbx_seq_one_letter_code
_entity_poly.pdbx_strand_id
1 'polypeptide(L)'
;MVSLLDVRALFDHVIKHYPGTDLCLSPTASLVKFPDFENGIVKLMAGKENTLTRGERAAVVKLQQTTDTVATNLQEEGGDGHQSLPRLR
;
A
#
# COMPACT_ATOMS: atom_id res chain seq x y z
N MET A 1 16.96 3.39 16.62
CA MET A 1 15.71 4.11 16.98
C MET A 1 15.22 4.75 15.70
N VAL A 2 13.96 4.52 15.29
CA VAL A 2 13.41 5.17 14.09
C VAL A 2 13.06 6.62 14.42
N SER A 3 13.36 7.51 13.49
CA SER A 3 13.18 8.97 13.58
C SER A 3 12.46 9.52 12.36
N LEU A 4 12.04 10.79 12.41
CA LEU A 4 11.48 11.49 11.25
C LEU A 4 12.48 11.61 10.08
N LEU A 5 13.79 11.57 10.34
CA LEU A 5 14.81 11.57 9.29
C LEU A 5 14.81 10.26 8.49
N ASP A 6 14.58 9.13 9.16
CA ASP A 6 14.46 7.82 8.50
C ASP A 6 13.19 7.76 7.63
N VAL A 7 12.09 8.37 8.10
CA VAL A 7 10.85 8.53 7.32
C VAL A 7 11.06 9.44 6.11
N ARG A 8 11.79 10.55 6.26
CA ARG A 8 12.16 11.44 5.14
C ARG A 8 13.00 10.69 4.09
N ALA A 9 14.00 9.93 4.51
CA ALA A 9 14.84 9.12 3.62
C ALA A 9 14.01 8.05 2.86
N LEU A 10 13.03 7.42 3.52
CA LEU A 10 12.07 6.53 2.88
C LEU A 10 11.24 7.27 1.82
N PHE A 11 10.70 8.44 2.13
CA PHE A 11 9.92 9.24 1.18
C PHE A 11 10.75 9.70 -0.02
N ASP A 12 11.98 10.17 0.19
CA ASP A 12 12.89 10.56 -0.88
C ASP A 12 13.26 9.37 -1.78
N HIS A 13 13.40 8.16 -1.21
CA HIS A 13 13.56 6.93 -1.97
C HIS A 13 12.31 6.58 -2.81
N VAL A 14 11.11 6.68 -2.22
CA VAL A 14 9.85 6.44 -2.95
C VAL A 14 9.68 7.43 -4.11
N ILE A 15 9.93 8.73 -3.89
CA ILE A 15 9.84 9.76 -4.94
C ILE A 15 10.85 9.47 -6.07
N LYS A 16 12.08 9.08 -5.73
CA LYS A 16 13.11 8.73 -6.72
C LYS A 16 12.68 7.59 -7.65
N HIS A 17 11.96 6.59 -7.12
CA HIS A 17 11.49 5.43 -7.89
C HIS A 17 10.09 5.62 -8.50
N TYR A 18 9.28 6.52 -7.95
CA TYR A 18 7.91 6.83 -8.37
C TYR A 18 7.69 8.36 -8.39
N PRO A 19 8.17 9.07 -9.42
CA PRO A 19 8.24 10.55 -9.42
C PRO A 19 6.92 11.26 -9.13
N GLY A 20 5.79 10.75 -9.64
CA GLY A 20 4.46 11.32 -9.39
C GLY A 20 3.92 11.19 -7.96
N THR A 21 4.71 10.66 -7.02
CA THR A 21 4.40 10.66 -5.58
C THR A 21 4.90 11.91 -4.85
N ASP A 22 5.66 12.77 -5.52
CA ASP A 22 6.18 14.04 -4.96
C ASP A 22 5.08 14.97 -4.45
N LEU A 23 3.95 15.06 -5.14
CA LEU A 23 2.74 15.79 -4.75
C LEU A 23 2.18 15.35 -3.39
N CYS A 24 2.49 14.12 -2.97
CA CYS A 24 2.05 13.52 -1.71
C CYS A 24 3.16 13.41 -0.67
N LEU A 25 4.42 13.19 -1.08
CA LEU A 25 5.53 12.81 -0.18
C LEU A 25 6.68 13.84 -0.13
N SER A 26 6.66 14.89 -0.95
CA SER A 26 7.65 15.98 -0.87
C SER A 26 7.56 16.71 0.49
N PRO A 27 8.64 17.40 0.96
CA PRO A 27 8.59 18.13 2.23
C PRO A 27 7.53 19.25 2.24
N THR A 28 7.14 19.68 1.04
CA THR A 28 6.14 20.72 0.76
C THR A 28 4.72 20.18 0.57
N ALA A 29 4.54 18.87 0.43
CA ALA A 29 3.23 18.26 0.24
C ALA A 29 2.35 18.41 1.48
N SER A 30 1.06 18.68 1.29
CA SER A 30 0.09 18.85 2.39
C SER A 30 -0.03 17.60 3.29
N LEU A 31 0.35 16.42 2.79
CA LEU A 31 0.36 15.16 3.54
C LEU A 31 1.46 15.13 4.63
N VAL A 32 2.56 15.85 4.42
CA VAL A 32 3.67 16.06 5.39
C VAL A 32 3.30 17.12 6.46
N LYS A 33 2.06 17.64 6.44
CA LYS A 33 1.50 18.48 7.52
C LYS A 33 0.49 17.75 8.41
N PHE A 34 0.47 16.42 8.38
CA PHE A 34 -0.41 15.59 9.21
C PHE A 34 0.42 14.80 10.25
N PRO A 35 0.56 15.29 11.50
CA PRO A 35 1.45 14.65 12.49
C PRO A 35 1.13 13.19 12.79
N ASP A 36 -0.17 12.85 12.75
CA ASP A 36 -0.66 11.47 12.88
C ASP A 36 -0.16 10.54 11.76
N PHE A 37 0.06 11.07 10.55
CA PHE A 37 0.62 10.27 9.45
C PHE A 37 2.09 9.98 9.72
N GLU A 38 2.91 11.01 9.93
CA GLU A 38 4.35 10.85 10.15
C GLU A 38 4.67 9.98 11.37
N ASN A 39 4.01 10.23 12.51
CA ASN A 39 4.20 9.43 13.73
C ASN A 39 3.67 7.99 13.53
N GLY A 40 2.64 7.82 12.71
CA GLY A 40 2.17 6.51 12.27
C GLY A 40 3.21 5.73 11.47
N ILE A 41 3.92 6.38 10.53
CA ILE A 41 5.02 5.76 9.78
C ILE A 41 6.20 5.41 10.71
N VAL A 42 6.60 6.31 11.62
CA VAL A 42 7.65 6.02 12.61
C VAL A 42 7.30 4.78 13.44
N LYS A 43 6.04 4.63 13.86
CA LYS A 43 5.57 3.46 14.62
C LYS A 43 5.51 2.18 13.79
N LEU A 44 5.07 2.24 12.53
CA LEU A 44 5.10 1.11 11.59
C LEU A 44 6.54 0.64 11.33
N MET A 45 7.44 1.54 10.95
CA MET A 45 8.87 1.23 10.73
C MET A 45 9.57 0.71 12.00
N ALA A 46 9.04 0.98 13.19
CA ALA A 46 9.54 0.48 14.46
C ALA A 46 8.88 -0.83 14.94
N GLY A 47 7.92 -1.41 14.21
CA GLY A 47 7.17 -2.59 14.63
C GLY A 47 6.30 -2.36 15.87
N LYS A 48 5.66 -1.17 15.95
CA LYS A 48 4.88 -0.69 17.11
C LYS A 48 3.44 -0.33 16.73
N GLU A 49 2.84 -1.08 15.80
CA GLU A 49 1.48 -0.89 15.29
C GLU A 49 0.42 -0.96 16.40
N ASN A 50 0.68 -1.75 17.44
CA ASN A 50 -0.16 -1.78 18.64
C ASN A 50 -0.25 -0.39 19.33
N THR A 51 0.81 0.43 19.28
CA THR A 51 0.88 1.77 19.90
C THR A 51 0.28 2.91 19.05
N LEU A 52 -0.31 2.62 17.89
CA LEU A 52 -0.93 3.64 17.04
C LEU A 52 -2.14 4.30 17.76
N THR A 53 -2.23 5.62 17.77
CA THR A 53 -3.46 6.33 18.19
C THR A 53 -4.57 6.09 17.17
N ARG A 54 -5.83 6.44 17.50
CA ARG A 54 -6.94 6.33 16.52
C ARG A 54 -6.68 7.20 15.27
N GLY A 55 -6.08 8.38 15.44
CA GLY A 55 -5.74 9.27 14.33
C GLY A 55 -4.63 8.71 13.45
N GLU A 56 -3.52 8.29 14.05
CA GLU A 56 -2.41 7.63 13.35
C GLU A 56 -2.87 6.38 12.59
N ARG A 57 -3.64 5.50 13.26
CA ARG A 57 -4.15 4.26 12.66
C ARG A 57 -5.05 4.53 11.45
N ALA A 58 -5.85 5.60 11.49
CA ALA A 58 -6.66 6.04 10.35
C ALA A 58 -5.81 6.63 9.21
N ALA A 59 -4.76 7.41 9.54
CA ALA A 59 -3.85 7.98 8.56
C ALA A 59 -3.02 6.91 7.81
N VAL A 60 -2.63 5.82 8.49
CA VAL A 60 -1.80 4.75 7.89
C VAL A 60 -2.58 3.46 7.54
N VAL A 61 -3.92 3.47 7.59
CA VAL A 61 -4.76 2.28 7.30
C VAL A 61 -4.53 1.70 5.91
N LYS A 62 -4.27 2.57 4.91
CA LYS A 62 -4.02 2.17 3.52
C LYS A 62 -2.64 1.56 3.29
N LEU A 63 -1.69 1.80 4.19
CA LEU A 63 -0.33 1.24 4.12
C LEU A 63 -0.24 -0.13 4.80
N GLN A 64 -1.15 -0.44 5.73
CA GLN A 64 -1.21 -1.72 6.44
C GLN A 64 -1.84 -2.86 5.60
N GLN A 65 -2.28 -2.61 4.36
CA GLN A 65 -3.04 -3.59 3.56
C GLN A 65 -2.17 -4.65 2.84
N THR A 66 -0.92 -4.89 3.27
CA THR A 66 0.04 -5.78 2.57
C THR A 66 0.76 -6.78 3.47
N THR A 67 0.03 -7.76 4.00
CA THR A 67 0.60 -9.06 4.48
C THR A 67 -0.29 -10.30 4.25
N ASP A 68 -1.52 -10.19 3.72
CA ASP A 68 -2.46 -11.33 3.61
C ASP A 68 -3.08 -11.51 2.21
N THR A 69 -2.36 -11.22 1.11
CA THR A 69 -2.89 -11.47 -0.25
C THR A 69 -1.80 -11.87 -1.26
N VAL A 70 -1.11 -12.99 -0.97
CA VAL A 70 -0.38 -13.79 -1.97
C VAL A 70 -0.77 -15.27 -1.83
N ALA A 71 -2.06 -15.54 -2.12
CA ALA A 71 -2.73 -16.83 -2.25
C ALA A 71 -4.19 -16.50 -2.66
N THR A 72 -4.92 -17.12 -3.59
CA THR A 72 -4.70 -18.11 -4.69
C THR A 72 -5.90 -17.91 -5.64
N ASN A 73 -5.88 -18.06 -6.97
CA ASN A 73 -4.87 -18.49 -7.94
C ASN A 73 -5.17 -17.87 -9.33
N LEU A 74 -4.31 -18.09 -10.32
CA LEU A 74 -4.69 -18.02 -11.74
C LEU A 74 -5.60 -19.23 -12.07
N GLN A 75 -6.67 -19.03 -12.84
CA GLN A 75 -7.40 -20.15 -13.46
C GLN A 75 -7.72 -19.81 -14.92
N GLU A 76 -6.72 -20.05 -15.77
CA GLU A 76 -6.92 -20.26 -17.20
C GLU A 76 -7.28 -21.75 -17.46
N GLU A 77 -7.94 -21.99 -18.59
CA GLU A 77 -8.00 -23.29 -19.29
C GLU A 77 -8.57 -24.50 -18.53
N GLY A 78 -9.90 -24.62 -18.56
CA GLY A 78 -10.62 -25.89 -18.42
C GLY A 78 -11.24 -26.29 -19.76
N GLY A 79 -10.43 -26.82 -20.68
CA GLY A 79 -10.93 -27.32 -21.96
C GLY A 79 -11.55 -28.72 -21.84
N ASP A 80 -12.80 -28.87 -22.27
CA ASP A 80 -13.33 -30.13 -22.77
C ASP A 80 -14.18 -29.85 -24.01
N GLY A 81 -14.09 -30.71 -25.02
CA GLY A 81 -14.67 -30.46 -26.33
C GLY A 81 -15.20 -31.71 -26.99
N HIS A 82 -16.52 -31.89 -27.02
CA HIS A 82 -17.14 -32.71 -28.05
C HIS A 82 -18.62 -32.40 -28.36
N GLN A 83 -18.81 -31.75 -29.51
CA GLN A 83 -19.86 -31.98 -30.53
C GLN A 83 -21.36 -31.61 -30.33
N SER A 84 -21.93 -31.26 -31.50
CA SER A 84 -23.34 -31.31 -31.91
C SER A 84 -24.30 -30.18 -31.53
N LEU A 85 -24.18 -29.09 -32.30
CA LEU A 85 -25.29 -28.16 -32.61
C LEU A 85 -26.13 -28.69 -33.80
N PRO A 86 -27.39 -29.09 -33.62
CA PRO A 86 -28.34 -29.16 -34.73
C PRO A 86 -28.82 -27.75 -35.12
N ARG A 87 -28.93 -27.50 -36.42
CA ARG A 87 -29.23 -26.18 -37.01
C ARG A 87 -30.73 -25.83 -36.94
N LEU A 88 -30.97 -24.53 -36.92
CA LEU A 88 -32.26 -23.84 -37.06
C LEU A 88 -33.08 -24.37 -38.27
N ARG A 89 -34.40 -24.49 -38.09
CA ARG A 89 -35.40 -24.48 -39.16
C ARG A 89 -36.70 -23.84 -38.65
#